data_AF-A0A3M1CZ13-F1
#
_entry.id   AF-A0A3M1CZ13-F1
#
_cell.length_a   1.000
_cell.length_b   1.000
_cell.length_c   1.000
_cell.angle_alpha   90.00
_cell.angle_beta   90.00
_cell.angle_gamma   90.00
#
_symmetry.space_group_name_H-M   'P 1'
#
loop_
_entity.id
_entity.type
_entity.pdbx_description
1 polymer ?
#
loop_
_entity_poly.entity_id
_entity_poly.type
_entity_poly.pdbx_seq_one_letter_code
_entity_poly.pdbx_strand_id
1 'polypeptide(L)'
;MLDEPPRYEMLDTVRDGVWLVDRDRTIRWWSKGAERISGSSAAEVVGRRCNANIPMHVDEGGRALCRSGCPLVAGMKADAPGDAQVFLHHKEGHRVPVDVRVVPIRDEEGRVTGAAETFRDGSACAAE
;
A
#
# COMPACT_ATOMS: atom_id res chain seq x y z
N MET A 1 -23.99 11.07 19.54
CA MET A 1 -24.12 10.65 18.14
C MET A 1 -22.84 11.11 17.47
N LEU A 2 -21.98 10.18 17.07
CA LEU A 2 -20.76 10.55 16.35
C LEU A 2 -21.20 10.95 14.94
N ASP A 3 -21.02 12.23 14.61
CA ASP A 3 -21.13 12.73 13.23
C ASP A 3 -20.28 11.81 12.33
N GLU A 4 -20.83 11.29 11.24
CA GLU A 4 -20.10 10.33 10.38
C GLU A 4 -18.86 11.04 9.80
N PRO A 5 -17.63 10.70 10.26
CA PRO A 5 -16.45 11.28 9.66
C PRO A 5 -16.42 10.89 8.16
N PRO A 6 -15.87 11.75 7.28
CA PRO A 6 -15.55 11.37 5.91
C PRO A 6 -14.98 9.96 5.87
N ARG A 7 -15.51 9.12 4.96
CA ARG A 7 -15.46 7.65 4.99
C ARG A 7 -14.08 7.00 5.19
N TYR A 8 -13.00 7.78 5.07
CA TYR A 8 -11.62 7.33 5.22
C TYR A 8 -10.83 8.00 6.35
N GLU A 9 -11.33 9.06 7.00
CA GLU A 9 -10.62 9.73 8.11
C GLU A 9 -10.45 8.84 9.34
N MET A 10 -11.35 7.90 9.55
CA MET A 10 -11.19 6.90 10.63
C MET A 10 -9.92 6.05 10.44
N LEU A 11 -9.48 5.84 9.20
CA LEU A 11 -8.28 5.07 8.89
C LEU A 11 -6.99 5.82 9.27
N ASP A 12 -7.04 7.15 9.45
CA ASP A 12 -5.88 7.91 9.91
C ASP A 12 -5.54 7.64 11.39
N THR A 13 -6.50 7.11 12.15
CA THR A 13 -6.28 6.64 13.52
C THR A 13 -5.61 5.27 13.59
N VAL A 14 -5.59 4.53 12.48
CA VAL A 14 -4.99 3.20 12.41
C VAL A 14 -3.47 3.32 12.31
N ARG A 15 -2.76 2.42 12.98
CA ARG A 15 -1.29 2.36 12.93
C ARG A 15 -0.78 1.85 11.59
N ASP A 16 -1.40 0.80 11.08
CA ASP A 16 -1.10 0.17 9.80
C ASP A 16 -1.24 1.20 8.66
N GLY A 17 -0.35 1.08 7.67
CA GLY A 17 -0.44 1.84 6.45
C GLY A 17 -1.56 1.32 5.57
N VAL A 18 -2.32 2.23 4.96
CA VAL A 18 -3.39 1.89 4.04
C VAL A 18 -3.30 2.80 2.83
N TRP A 19 -3.37 2.22 1.64
CA TRP A 19 -3.46 2.97 0.39
C TRP A 19 -4.43 2.34 -0.59
N LEU A 20 -4.93 3.18 -1.50
CA LEU A 20 -5.81 2.78 -2.58
C LEU A 20 -5.16 3.13 -3.90
N VAL A 21 -5.22 2.19 -4.85
CA VAL A 21 -4.77 2.41 -6.23
C VAL A 21 -5.91 2.12 -7.21
N ASP A 22 -5.87 2.76 -8.37
CA ASP A 22 -6.72 2.39 -9.51
C ASP A 22 -6.09 1.31 -10.41
N ARG A 23 -6.81 0.92 -11.47
CA ARG A 23 -6.34 -0.02 -12.51
C ARG A 23 -4.97 0.34 -13.11
N ASP A 24 -4.69 1.63 -13.23
CA ASP A 24 -3.43 2.14 -13.80
C ASP A 24 -2.31 2.23 -12.76
N ARG A 25 -2.57 1.75 -11.54
CA ARG A 25 -1.67 1.81 -10.37
C ARG A 25 -1.39 3.23 -9.90
N THR A 26 -2.30 4.15 -10.18
CA THR A 26 -2.26 5.53 -9.66
C THR A 26 -2.79 5.51 -8.24
N ILE A 27 -2.01 6.06 -7.31
CA ILE A 27 -2.37 6.17 -5.90
C ILE A 27 -3.48 7.21 -5.79
N ARG A 28 -4.65 6.77 -5.31
CA ARG A 28 -5.84 7.61 -5.14
C ARG A 28 -6.01 8.09 -3.72
N TRP A 29 -5.48 7.34 -2.75
CA TRP A 29 -5.56 7.69 -1.34
C TRP A 29 -4.41 7.07 -0.55
N TRP A 30 -4.01 7.74 0.52
CA TRP A 30 -2.81 7.44 1.32
C TRP A 30 -3.06 7.82 2.78
N SER A 31 -3.07 6.84 3.69
CA SER A 31 -3.38 7.06 5.10
C SER A 31 -2.23 7.71 5.87
N LYS A 32 -2.51 8.27 7.05
CA LYS A 32 -1.47 8.72 7.99
C LYS A 32 -0.55 7.60 8.47
N GLY A 33 -1.03 6.36 8.56
CA GLY A 33 -0.17 5.18 8.81
C GLY A 33 0.81 4.96 7.68
N ALA A 34 0.35 5.12 6.44
CA ALA A 34 1.16 4.95 5.25
C ALA A 34 2.26 6.01 5.16
N GLU A 35 1.95 7.27 5.53
CA GLU A 35 2.94 8.35 5.64
C GLU A 35 4.04 8.01 6.64
N ARG A 36 3.69 7.52 7.83
CA ARG A 36 4.65 7.20 8.89
C ARG A 36 5.59 6.05 8.50
N ILE A 37 5.05 4.97 7.95
CA ILE A 37 5.82 3.76 7.64
C ILE A 37 6.70 3.96 6.39
N SER A 38 6.25 4.73 5.41
CA SER A 38 7.00 4.96 4.16
C SER A 38 7.90 6.20 4.16
N GLY A 39 7.68 7.12 5.10
CA GLY A 39 8.27 8.45 5.13
C GLY A 39 7.74 9.41 4.06
N SER A 40 6.80 9.00 3.22
CA SER A 40 6.26 9.79 2.09
C SER A 40 4.88 10.35 2.42
N SER A 41 4.69 11.66 2.29
CA SER A 41 3.40 12.30 2.58
C SER A 41 2.36 12.02 1.49
N ALA A 42 1.06 12.07 1.84
CA ALA A 42 -0.01 11.93 0.86
C ALA A 42 0.12 12.94 -0.31
N ALA A 43 0.54 14.18 -0.01
CA ALA A 43 0.75 15.23 -1.00
C ALA A 43 1.85 14.90 -2.03
N GLU A 44 2.81 14.06 -1.66
CA GLU A 44 3.92 13.67 -2.54
C GLU A 44 3.60 12.48 -3.44
N VAL A 45 2.62 11.64 -3.05
CA VAL A 45 2.37 10.33 -3.66
C VAL A 45 1.01 10.22 -4.35
N VAL A 46 -0.02 10.89 -3.84
CA VAL A 46 -1.36 10.85 -4.43
C VAL A 46 -1.32 11.45 -5.84
N GLY A 47 -1.96 10.78 -6.79
CA GLY A 47 -1.93 11.14 -8.21
C GLY A 47 -0.72 10.59 -8.97
N ARG A 48 0.24 9.94 -8.30
CA ARG A 48 1.39 9.29 -8.94
C ARG A 48 1.18 7.79 -9.04
N ARG A 49 1.93 7.17 -9.94
CA ARG A 49 1.96 5.70 -10.06
C ARG A 49 2.89 5.12 -9.00
N CYS A 50 2.49 4.00 -8.37
CA CYS A 50 3.32 3.32 -7.37
C CYS A 50 4.64 2.76 -7.93
N ASN A 51 4.80 2.73 -9.26
CA ASN A 51 6.04 2.34 -9.93
C ASN A 51 7.01 3.51 -10.19
N ALA A 52 6.63 4.74 -9.83
CA ALA A 52 7.39 5.97 -10.08
C ALA A 52 8.21 6.41 -8.86
N ASN A 53 8.87 5.43 -8.23
CA ASN A 53 9.82 5.59 -7.12
C ASN A 53 9.24 5.94 -5.74
N ILE A 54 7.91 5.90 -5.53
CA ILE A 54 7.31 6.24 -4.21
C ILE A 54 6.00 5.50 -3.93
N PRO A 55 5.86 4.94 -2.72
CA PRO A 55 6.78 3.94 -2.19
C PRO A 55 6.67 2.64 -2.99
N MET A 56 7.80 1.99 -3.20
CA MET A 56 7.92 0.83 -4.07
C MET A 56 8.14 -0.43 -3.24
N HIS A 57 7.43 -1.50 -3.57
CA HIS A 57 7.76 -2.84 -3.07
C HIS A 57 9.11 -3.30 -3.63
N VAL A 58 10.00 -3.68 -2.72
CA VAL A 58 11.32 -4.23 -3.03
C VAL A 58 11.52 -5.57 -2.31
N ASP A 59 12.41 -6.39 -2.86
CA ASP A 59 12.85 -7.62 -2.20
C ASP A 59 13.92 -7.35 -1.12
N GLU A 60 14.38 -8.41 -0.47
CA GLU A 60 15.48 -8.37 0.51
C GLU A 60 16.80 -7.84 -0.09
N GLY A 61 16.97 -7.93 -1.41
CA GLY A 61 18.11 -7.35 -2.14
C GLY A 61 17.91 -5.88 -2.53
N GLY A 62 16.76 -5.28 -2.22
CA GLY A 62 16.40 -3.91 -2.63
C GLY A 62 15.95 -3.81 -4.10
N ARG A 63 15.68 -4.92 -4.78
CA ARG A 63 15.25 -4.93 -6.17
C ARG A 63 13.75 -4.66 -6.25
N ALA A 64 13.37 -3.78 -7.17
CA ALA A 64 11.98 -3.42 -7.44
C ALA A 64 11.12 -4.63 -7.84
N LEU A 65 10.08 -4.93 -7.06
CA LEU A 65 9.13 -6.02 -7.32
C LEU A 65 8.06 -5.64 -8.36
N CYS A 66 7.95 -4.37 -8.73
CA CYS A 66 6.88 -3.86 -9.59
C CYS A 66 6.76 -4.56 -10.97
N ARG A 67 7.83 -5.20 -11.46
CA ARG A 67 7.85 -5.90 -12.76
C ARG A 67 7.58 -7.40 -12.68
N SER A 68 7.94 -8.07 -11.59
CA SER A 68 7.99 -9.54 -11.55
C SER A 68 7.38 -10.18 -10.30
N GLY A 69 7.02 -9.42 -9.27
CA GLY A 69 6.57 -10.01 -8.00
C GLY A 69 5.78 -9.07 -7.10
N CYS A 70 5.14 -8.04 -7.66
CA CYS A 70 4.41 -7.06 -6.86
C CYS A 70 3.09 -7.68 -6.35
N PRO A 71 2.88 -7.76 -5.03
CA PRO A 71 1.66 -8.34 -4.45
C PRO A 71 0.40 -7.60 -4.92
N LEU A 72 0.48 -6.27 -5.04
CA LEU A 72 -0.59 -5.42 -5.56
C LEU A 72 -1.06 -5.85 -6.95
N VAL A 73 -0.10 -6.08 -7.87
CA VAL A 73 -0.40 -6.49 -9.25
C VAL A 73 -0.89 -7.93 -9.29
N ALA A 74 -0.34 -8.80 -8.45
CA ALA A 74 -0.78 -10.18 -8.33
C ALA A 74 -2.24 -10.26 -7.86
N GLY A 75 -2.61 -9.54 -6.79
CA GLY A 75 -3.98 -9.51 -6.26
C GLY A 75 -4.99 -8.95 -7.26
N MET A 76 -4.66 -7.86 -7.95
CA MET A 76 -5.54 -7.31 -9.00
C MET A 76 -5.73 -8.28 -10.19
N LYS A 77 -4.68 -9.01 -10.59
CA LYS A 77 -4.77 -9.98 -11.70
C LYS A 77 -5.50 -11.26 -11.31
N ALA A 78 -5.27 -11.75 -10.09
CA ALA A 78 -5.92 -12.94 -9.55
C ALA A 78 -7.39 -12.69 -9.19
N ASP A 79 -7.79 -11.42 -9.10
CA ASP A 79 -9.12 -11.00 -8.68
C ASP A 79 -9.52 -11.58 -7.30
N ALA A 80 -8.52 -11.73 -6.43
CA ALA A 80 -8.63 -12.31 -5.11
C ALA A 80 -7.70 -11.59 -4.12
N PRO A 81 -8.04 -11.59 -2.81
CA PRO A 81 -7.14 -11.12 -1.77
C PRO A 81 -5.83 -11.90 -1.76
N GLY A 82 -4.73 -11.25 -1.37
CA GLY A 82 -3.44 -11.91 -1.19
C GLY A 82 -2.59 -11.23 -0.14
N ASP A 83 -1.81 -12.02 0.57
CA ASP A 83 -0.89 -11.58 1.62
C ASP A 83 0.56 -11.85 1.15
N ALA A 84 1.49 -10.96 1.50
CA ALA A 84 2.91 -11.12 1.19
C ALA A 84 3.79 -10.41 2.21
N GLN A 85 4.99 -10.95 2.44
CA GLN A 85 6.06 -10.27 3.16
C GLN A 85 7.03 -9.67 2.15
N VAL A 86 7.17 -8.35 2.19
CA VAL A 86 8.01 -7.58 1.28
C VAL A 86 8.66 -6.42 2.04
N PHE A 87 9.49 -5.64 1.36
CA PHE A 87 10.02 -4.42 1.90
C PHE A 87 9.44 -3.22 1.15
N LEU A 88 9.19 -2.12 1.86
CA LEU A 88 8.99 -0.81 1.25
C LEU A 88 10.33 -0.09 1.14
N HIS A 89 10.56 0.58 0.01
CA HIS A 89 11.61 1.57 -0.09
C HIS A 89 11.16 2.86 0.62
N HIS A 90 11.76 3.14 1.78
CA HIS A 90 11.50 4.34 2.56
C HIS A 90 12.03 5.57 1.82
N LYS A 91 11.42 6.74 2.05
CA LYS A 91 11.84 8.02 1.46
C LYS A 91 13.31 8.37 1.74
N GLU A 92 13.82 7.94 2.89
CA GLU A 92 15.23 8.15 3.32
C GLU A 92 16.21 7.13 2.72
N GLY A 93 15.76 6.24 1.84
CA GLY A 93 16.62 5.31 1.10
C GLY A 93 16.86 3.96 1.78
N HIS A 94 16.40 3.78 3.03
CA HIS A 94 16.44 2.49 3.70
C HIS A 94 15.21 1.63 3.34
N ARG A 95 15.21 0.37 3.78
CA ARG A 95 14.11 -0.58 3.56
C ARG A 95 13.33 -0.77 4.84
N VAL A 96 12.02 -0.82 4.73
CA VAL A 96 11.13 -1.12 5.87
C VAL A 96 10.46 -2.46 5.60
N PRO A 97 10.70 -3.50 6.41
CA PRO A 97 10.00 -4.77 6.28
C PRO A 97 8.52 -4.55 6.56
N VAL A 98 7.65 -5.10 5.72
CA VAL A 98 6.21 -4.99 5.89
C VAL A 98 5.48 -6.29 5.55
N ASP A 99 4.47 -6.59 6.36
CA ASP A 99 3.44 -7.56 6.02
C ASP A 99 2.33 -6.82 5.26
N VAL A 100 2.16 -7.15 3.98
CA VAL A 100 1.16 -6.51 3.13
C VAL A 100 -0.01 -7.44 2.85
N ARG A 101 -1.20 -6.87 2.80
CA ARG A 101 -2.42 -7.52 2.33
C ARG A 101 -3.08 -6.66 1.28
N VAL A 102 -3.36 -7.27 0.13
CA VAL A 102 -3.99 -6.65 -1.02
C VAL A 102 -5.40 -7.19 -1.16
N VAL A 103 -6.35 -6.29 -1.41
CA VAL A 103 -7.74 -6.63 -1.72
C VAL A 103 -8.17 -5.88 -2.98
N PRO A 104 -8.53 -6.56 -4.07
CA PRO A 104 -9.03 -5.91 -5.27
C PRO A 104 -10.36 -5.19 -5.00
N ILE A 105 -10.50 -3.99 -5.54
CA ILE A 105 -11.72 -3.18 -5.47
C ILE A 105 -12.48 -3.40 -6.77
N ARG A 106 -13.80 -3.56 -6.69
CA ARG A 106 -14.68 -3.83 -7.84
C ARG A 106 -15.70 -2.71 -8.03
N ASP A 107 -16.10 -2.49 -9.28
CA ASP A 107 -17.30 -1.71 -9.62
C ASP A 107 -18.59 -2.52 -9.38
N GLU A 108 -19.75 -1.90 -9.62
CA GLU A 108 -21.07 -2.53 -9.47
C GLU A 108 -21.26 -3.70 -10.45
N GLU A 109 -20.53 -3.69 -11.58
CA GLU A 109 -20.51 -4.80 -12.54
C GLU A 109 -19.52 -5.92 -12.18
N GLY A 110 -18.86 -5.83 -11.02
CA GLY A 110 -17.94 -6.85 -10.50
C GLY A 110 -16.54 -6.81 -11.10
N ARG A 111 -16.20 -5.81 -11.92
CA ARG A 111 -14.88 -5.69 -12.57
C ARG A 111 -13.90 -5.00 -11.63
N VAL A 112 -12.69 -5.54 -11.49
CA VAL A 112 -11.61 -4.97 -10.65
C VAL A 112 -11.25 -3.56 -11.12
N THR A 113 -11.58 -2.50 -10.39
CA THR A 113 -11.25 -1.09 -10.70
C THR A 113 -9.96 -0.59 -10.04
N GLY A 114 -9.35 -1.42 -9.20
CA GLY A 114 -8.15 -1.08 -8.47
C GLY A 114 -7.91 -2.06 -7.33
N ALA A 115 -7.15 -1.62 -6.32
CA ALA A 115 -6.93 -2.39 -5.11
C ALA A 115 -6.77 -1.47 -3.89
N ALA A 116 -7.24 -1.96 -2.75
CA ALA A 116 -6.83 -1.48 -1.45
C ALA A 116 -5.68 -2.35 -0.98
N GLU A 117 -4.67 -1.76 -0.38
CA GLU A 117 -3.63 -2.53 0.29
C GLU A 117 -3.37 -1.95 1.68
N THR A 118 -3.17 -2.85 2.62
CA THR A 118 -2.81 -2.54 4.00
C THR A 118 -1.43 -3.11 4.26
N PHE A 119 -0.58 -2.38 4.96
CA PHE A 119 0.75 -2.83 5.29
C PHE A 119 1.11 -2.50 6.73
N ARG A 120 1.60 -3.49 7.45
CA ARG A 120 2.06 -3.36 8.83
C ARG A 120 3.57 -3.33 8.86
N ASP A 121 4.13 -2.44 9.66
CA ASP A 121 5.57 -2.41 9.93
C ASP A 121 6.01 -3.69 10.66
N GLY A 122 6.88 -4.46 10.01
CA GLY A 122 7.47 -5.69 10.53
C GLY A 122 8.70 -5.45 11.41
N SER A 123 9.20 -4.22 11.51
CA SER A 123 10.44 -3.89 12.23
C SER A 123 10.36 -4.20 13.73
N ALA A 124 9.16 -4.18 14.31
CA ALA A 124 8.94 -4.50 15.72
C ALA A 124 8.97 -6.01 16.03
N CYS A 125 8.82 -6.89 15.02
CA CYS A 125 8.83 -8.34 15.23
C CYS A 125 10.22 -8.97 15.04
N ALA A 126 11.22 -8.19 14.63
CA ALA A 126 12.61 -8.63 14.44
C ALA A 126 13.49 -8.49 15.69
N ALA A 127 12.91 -8.11 16.83
CA ALA A 127 13.59 -8.13 18.13
C ALA A 127 13.15 -9.38 18.91
N GLU A 128 13.98 -10.42 18.83
CA GLU A 128 14.04 -11.49 19.83
C GLU A 128 14.50 -10.95 21.19
#